data_AF-A0A940VEE3-F1
#
_entry.id   AF-A0A940VEE3-F1
#
_cell.length_a   1.000
_cell.length_b   1.000
_cell.length_c   1.000
_cell.angle_alpha   90.00
_cell.angle_beta   90.00
_cell.angle_gamma   90.00
#
_symmetry.space_group_name_H-M   'P 1'
#
loop_
_entity.id
_entity.type
_entity.pdbx_description
1 polymer ?
#
loop_
_entity_poly.entity_id
_entity_poly.type
_entity_poly.pdbx_seq_one_letter_code
_entity_poly.pdbx_strand_id
1 'polypeptide(L)'
;MIVSIFNDVIGPVMRGPSSSHCAAALRIGRLARDLMGGEIQEVLVEFDRNGSLPTTHESQGSDMGLCGGLLGWDAADERLPGSPEALRATGTSLRIETVDSGDPHPNTYRLTLTGGGEQHRLRAISTGGGMVEVVAVDDFPVSIAGDYYETLLWMERNDPDLLHRLSGILEA
;
A
#
# COMPACT_ATOMS: atom_id res chain seq x y z
N MET A 1 -11.61 -20.63 -10.55
CA MET A 1 -10.38 -20.28 -9.82
C MET A 1 -9.95 -21.53 -9.05
N ILE A 2 -8.70 -21.97 -9.21
CA ILE A 2 -8.15 -23.07 -8.40
C ILE A 2 -7.72 -22.46 -7.08
N VAL A 3 -8.28 -22.95 -5.97
CA VAL A 3 -7.94 -22.50 -4.62
C VAL A 3 -6.74 -23.29 -4.12
N SER A 4 -5.70 -22.61 -3.66
CA SER A 4 -4.46 -23.13 -3.09
C SER A 4 -4.48 -23.02 -1.57
N ILE A 5 -4.14 -24.12 -0.88
CA ILE A 5 -4.04 -24.12 0.59
C ILE A 5 -3.00 -23.11 1.11
N PHE A 6 -1.91 -22.91 0.36
CA PHE A 6 -0.82 -22.03 0.77
C PHE A 6 -1.06 -20.56 0.45
N ASN A 7 -1.83 -20.26 -0.60
CA ASN A 7 -2.01 -18.88 -1.07
C ASN A 7 -3.35 -18.28 -0.63
N ASP A 8 -4.40 -19.10 -0.52
CA ASP A 8 -5.77 -18.61 -0.33
C ASP A 8 -6.36 -18.96 1.04
N VAL A 9 -5.77 -19.92 1.76
CA VAL A 9 -6.34 -20.46 3.02
C VAL A 9 -5.45 -20.18 4.22
N ILE A 10 -4.16 -20.46 4.12
CA ILE A 10 -3.20 -20.20 5.20
C ILE A 10 -2.71 -18.76 5.08
N GLY A 11 -3.04 -17.93 6.08
CA GLY A 11 -2.54 -16.56 6.17
C GLY A 11 -1.01 -16.51 6.33
N PRO A 12 -0.38 -15.36 6.01
CA PRO A 12 1.07 -15.24 6.07
C PRO A 12 1.60 -15.41 7.51
N VAL A 13 2.83 -15.90 7.63
CA VAL A 13 3.56 -15.80 8.90
C VAL A 13 3.79 -14.31 9.18
N MET A 14 3.21 -13.82 10.28
CA MET A 14 3.22 -12.40 10.60
C MET A 14 3.27 -12.15 12.10
N ARG A 15 3.69 -10.94 12.47
CA ARG A 15 3.40 -10.32 13.76
C ARG A 15 2.13 -9.49 13.62
N GLY A 16 1.25 -9.54 14.62
CA GLY A 16 0.03 -8.75 14.67
C GLY A 16 -1.25 -9.59 14.76
N PRO A 17 -2.37 -8.96 15.16
CA PRO A 17 -3.59 -9.67 15.53
C PRO A 17 -4.43 -10.09 14.31
N SER A 18 -4.25 -9.45 13.15
CA SER A 18 -5.13 -9.60 12.00
C SER A 18 -4.36 -9.51 10.67
N SER A 19 -4.58 -10.48 9.78
CA SER A 19 -3.92 -10.51 8.47
C SER A 19 -4.52 -9.49 7.50
N SER A 20 -5.83 -9.29 7.54
CA SER A 20 -6.52 -8.30 6.71
C SER A 20 -6.20 -6.85 7.08
N HIS A 21 -5.76 -6.60 8.31
CA HIS A 21 -5.37 -5.27 8.74
C HIS A 21 -3.85 -5.15 8.71
N CYS A 22 -3.13 -5.92 9.54
CA CYS A 22 -1.69 -5.80 9.68
C CYS A 22 -0.91 -6.25 8.42
N ALA A 23 -1.11 -7.48 7.94
CA ALA A 23 -0.33 -7.97 6.80
C ALA A 23 -0.67 -7.23 5.50
N ALA A 24 -1.94 -6.91 5.28
CA ALA A 24 -2.38 -6.12 4.14
C ALA A 24 -1.81 -4.68 4.19
N ALA A 25 -1.94 -3.99 5.33
CA ALA A 25 -1.39 -2.65 5.49
C ALA A 25 0.14 -2.64 5.31
N LEU A 26 0.83 -3.68 5.76
CA LEU A 26 2.27 -3.83 5.52
C LEU A 26 2.61 -3.97 4.04
N ARG A 27 1.87 -4.79 3.29
CA ARG A 27 2.07 -4.90 1.85
C ARG A 27 1.79 -3.58 1.13
N ILE A 28 0.72 -2.88 1.51
CA ILE A 28 0.41 -1.54 0.98
C ILE A 28 1.54 -0.57 1.29
N GLY A 29 2.07 -0.58 2.51
CA GLY A 29 3.20 0.26 2.92
C GLY A 29 4.48 -0.03 2.13
N ARG A 30 4.76 -1.31 1.81
CA ARG A 30 5.91 -1.68 0.96
C ARG A 30 5.73 -1.20 -0.48
N LEU A 31 4.54 -1.38 -1.06
CA LEU A 31 4.24 -0.87 -2.41
C LEU A 31 4.34 0.66 -2.45
N ALA A 32 3.85 1.36 -1.43
CA ALA A 32 4.01 2.79 -1.27
C ALA A 32 5.48 3.22 -1.16
N ARG A 33 6.29 2.45 -0.42
CA ARG A 33 7.73 2.68 -0.31
C ARG A 33 8.44 2.50 -1.64
N ASP A 34 8.10 1.45 -2.38
CA ASP A 34 8.71 1.15 -3.68
C ASP A 34 8.34 2.21 -4.72
N LEU A 35 7.08 2.69 -4.70
CA LEU A 35 6.62 3.81 -5.53
C LEU A 35 7.44 5.09 -5.32
N MET A 36 7.83 5.37 -4.08
CA MET A 36 8.61 6.57 -3.71
C MET A 36 10.13 6.35 -3.77
N GLY A 37 10.61 5.25 -4.34
CA GLY A 37 12.04 4.92 -4.37
C GLY A 37 12.68 4.76 -2.98
N GLY A 38 11.87 4.58 -1.93
CA GLY A 38 12.30 4.51 -0.53
C GLY A 38 12.48 5.85 0.17
N GLU A 39 12.27 7.00 -0.49
CA GLU A 39 12.40 8.33 0.11
C GLU A 39 11.03 8.90 0.48
N ILE A 40 10.65 8.79 1.76
CA ILE A 40 9.37 9.28 2.27
C ILE A 40 9.57 10.19 3.46
N GLN A 41 9.08 11.43 3.35
CA GLN A 41 9.13 12.45 4.39
C GLN A 41 7.77 12.64 5.06
N GLU A 42 6.68 12.58 4.29
CA GLU A 42 5.33 12.73 4.81
C GLU A 42 4.40 11.68 4.21
N VAL A 43 3.49 11.19 5.05
CA VAL A 43 2.44 10.25 4.68
C VAL A 43 1.14 10.74 5.29
N LEU A 44 0.15 11.01 4.45
CA LEU A 44 -1.24 11.18 4.87
C LEU A 44 -2.01 9.91 4.49
N VAL A 45 -2.66 9.30 5.47
CA VAL A 45 -3.55 8.16 5.28
C VAL A 45 -4.97 8.62 5.56
N GLU A 46 -5.87 8.39 4.62
CA GLU A 46 -7.28 8.71 4.77
C GLU A 46 -8.11 7.43 4.69
N PHE A 47 -8.99 7.24 5.68
CA PHE A 47 -9.99 6.18 5.69
C PHE A 47 -11.38 6.77 5.51
N ASP A 48 -12.22 6.11 4.71
CA ASP A 48 -13.63 6.48 4.60
C ASP A 48 -14.34 6.28 5.93
N ARG A 49 -15.13 7.27 6.36
CA ARG A 49 -15.89 7.30 7.61
C ARG A 49 -16.83 6.11 7.76
N ASN A 50 -17.38 5.61 6.66
CA ASN A 50 -18.29 4.48 6.66
C ASN A 50 -17.56 3.14 6.39
N GLY A 51 -16.23 3.17 6.23
CA GLY A 51 -15.38 2.00 6.12
C GLY A 51 -15.18 1.29 7.47
N SER A 52 -14.47 0.17 7.44
CA SER A 52 -14.13 -0.60 8.64
C SER A 52 -12.96 0.04 9.41
N LEU A 53 -11.99 0.60 8.67
CA LEU A 53 -10.70 1.05 9.18
C LEU A 53 -10.76 2.18 10.21
N PRO A 54 -11.62 3.23 10.11
CA PRO A 54 -11.60 4.36 11.04
C PRO A 54 -11.71 3.98 12.52
N THR A 55 -12.34 2.85 12.83
CA THR A 55 -12.55 2.40 14.21
C THR A 55 -11.68 1.21 14.61
N THR A 56 -11.01 0.57 13.65
CA THR A 56 -10.28 -0.69 13.86
C THR A 56 -8.80 -0.59 13.56
N HIS A 57 -8.33 0.45 12.87
CA HIS A 57 -6.97 0.53 12.34
C HIS A 57 -5.89 0.29 13.41
N GLU A 58 -5.99 0.95 14.56
CA GLU A 58 -5.07 0.74 15.69
C GLU A 58 -5.20 -0.67 16.29
N SER A 59 -6.42 -1.04 16.73
CA SER A 59 -6.65 -2.29 17.48
C SER A 59 -6.38 -3.56 16.67
N GLN A 60 -6.49 -3.50 15.35
CA GLN A 60 -6.23 -4.60 14.43
C GLN A 60 -4.84 -4.53 13.78
N GLY A 61 -4.04 -3.51 14.13
CA GLY A 61 -2.63 -3.41 13.73
C GLY A 61 -2.39 -2.90 12.31
N SER A 62 -3.32 -2.15 11.71
CA SER A 62 -3.11 -1.51 10.41
C SER A 62 -1.98 -0.48 10.48
N ASP A 63 -1.93 0.32 11.53
CA ASP A 63 -0.91 1.36 11.73
C ASP A 63 0.48 0.74 11.83
N MET A 64 0.57 -0.31 12.64
CA MET A 64 1.77 -1.13 12.80
C MET A 64 2.19 -1.75 11.47
N GLY A 65 1.27 -2.38 10.74
CA GLY A 65 1.54 -2.95 9.44
C GLY A 65 2.07 -1.91 8.46
N LEU A 66 1.33 -0.80 8.30
CA LEU A 66 1.65 0.29 7.40
C LEU A 66 3.02 0.90 7.69
N CYS A 67 3.31 1.22 8.96
CA CYS A 67 4.60 1.77 9.37
C CYS A 67 5.74 0.80 9.07
N GLY A 68 5.57 -0.49 9.39
CA GLY A 68 6.56 -1.52 9.06
C GLY A 68 6.80 -1.63 7.56
N GLY A 69 5.74 -1.57 6.76
CA GLY A 69 5.84 -1.60 5.31
C GLY A 69 6.60 -0.40 4.73
N LEU A 70 6.30 0.81 5.23
CA LEU A 70 6.99 2.04 4.84
C LEU A 70 8.48 2.03 5.24
N LEU A 71 8.84 1.32 6.31
CA LEU A 71 10.22 1.06 6.71
C LEU A 71 10.90 -0.05 5.90
N GLY A 72 10.16 -0.75 5.03
CA GLY A 72 10.64 -1.87 4.24
C GLY A 72 10.82 -3.17 5.03
N TRP A 73 10.12 -3.33 6.15
CA TRP A 73 10.18 -4.53 6.98
C TRP A 73 9.27 -5.65 6.47
N ASP A 74 9.59 -6.88 6.84
CA ASP A 74 8.77 -8.05 6.55
C ASP A 74 7.69 -8.27 7.62
N ALA A 75 6.60 -8.95 7.25
CA ALA A 75 5.48 -9.20 8.15
C ALA A 75 5.86 -9.97 9.43
N ALA A 76 6.91 -10.79 9.37
CA ALA A 76 7.40 -11.57 10.51
C ALA A 76 8.45 -10.85 11.37
N ASP A 77 8.88 -9.64 10.97
CA ASP A 77 9.95 -8.88 11.64
C ASP A 77 9.61 -8.65 13.12
N GLU A 78 10.55 -8.96 14.00
CA GLU A 78 10.36 -8.85 15.45
C GLU A 78 10.21 -7.42 15.93
N ARG A 79 10.70 -6.45 15.14
CA ARG A 79 10.61 -5.02 15.44
C ARG A 79 9.23 -4.45 15.13
N LEU A 80 8.39 -5.17 14.39
CA LEU A 80 7.11 -4.68 13.88
C LEU A 80 6.23 -3.98 14.93
N PRO A 81 6.09 -4.48 16.18
CA PRO A 81 5.31 -3.80 17.23
C PRO A 81 5.77 -2.37 17.55
N GLY A 82 7.05 -2.04 17.34
CA GLY A 82 7.60 -0.70 17.53
C GLY A 82 7.77 0.09 16.21
N SER A 83 7.15 -0.37 15.13
CA SER A 83 7.26 0.30 13.82
C SER A 83 6.73 1.74 13.78
N PRO A 84 5.65 2.14 14.50
CA PRO A 84 5.23 3.54 14.48
C PRO A 84 6.26 4.48 15.11
N GLU A 85 6.89 4.06 16.21
CA GLU A 85 7.99 4.80 16.84
C GLU A 85 9.23 4.83 15.94
N ALA A 86 9.56 3.71 15.30
CA ALA A 86 10.71 3.62 14.40
C ALA A 86 10.53 4.50 13.15
N LEU A 87 9.33 4.58 12.59
CA LEU A 87 9.02 5.46 11.46
C LEU A 87 9.12 6.94 11.89
N ARG A 88 8.63 7.30 13.07
CA ARG A 88 8.83 8.65 13.61
C ARG A 88 10.31 8.98 13.80
N ALA A 89 11.13 8.00 14.18
CA ALA A 89 12.57 8.19 14.39
C ALA A 89 13.37 8.41 13.09
N THR A 90 12.84 8.04 11.91
CA THR A 90 13.46 8.40 10.62
C THR A 90 13.20 9.86 10.22
N GLY A 91 12.35 10.58 10.97
CA GLY A 91 11.89 11.92 10.63
C GLY A 91 10.67 11.92 9.70
N THR A 92 10.11 10.74 9.38
CA THR A 92 8.91 10.63 8.56
C THR A 92 7.65 10.98 9.37
N SER A 93 6.87 11.94 8.88
CA SER A 93 5.60 12.35 9.48
C SER A 93 4.47 11.47 8.95
N LEU A 94 3.72 10.82 9.83
CA LEU A 94 2.52 10.05 9.48
C LEU A 94 1.30 10.70 10.11
N ARG A 95 0.29 11.01 9.29
CA ARG A 95 -1.03 11.48 9.73
C ARG A 95 -2.09 10.51 9.23
N ILE A 96 -3.04 10.18 10.10
CA ILE A 96 -4.20 9.36 9.76
C ILE A 96 -5.45 10.20 9.98
N GLU A 97 -6.30 10.26 8.98
CA GLU A 97 -7.54 11.06 8.98
C GLU A 97 -8.74 10.20 8.57
N THR A 98 -9.90 10.53 9.13
CA THR A 98 -11.18 9.94 8.71
C THR A 98 -11.96 10.95 7.89
N VAL A 99 -12.29 10.59 6.65
CA VAL A 99 -12.91 11.48 5.66
C VAL A 99 -14.23 10.91 5.16
N ASP A 100 -15.03 11.70 4.44
CA ASP A 100 -16.24 11.22 3.75
C ASP A 100 -15.91 11.05 2.26
N SER A 101 -15.27 9.93 1.91
CA SER A 101 -14.76 9.65 0.56
C SER A 101 -15.73 8.80 -0.26
N GLY A 102 -16.64 8.07 0.39
CA GLY A 102 -17.61 7.20 -0.29
C GLY A 102 -16.94 6.00 -0.95
N ASP A 103 -15.88 5.47 -0.34
CA ASP A 103 -15.13 4.34 -0.88
C ASP A 103 -16.03 3.09 -1.00
N PRO A 104 -16.10 2.43 -2.18
CA PRO A 104 -16.96 1.27 -2.37
C PRO A 104 -16.61 0.06 -1.50
N HIS A 105 -15.34 -0.06 -1.11
CA HIS A 105 -14.84 -1.16 -0.29
C HIS A 105 -14.50 -0.67 1.13
N PRO A 106 -14.93 -1.36 2.20
CA PRO A 106 -14.78 -0.87 3.56
C PRO A 106 -13.32 -0.84 4.06
N ASN A 107 -12.44 -1.65 3.46
CA ASN A 107 -11.01 -1.72 3.80
C ASN A 107 -10.15 -0.96 2.78
N THR A 108 -10.54 0.27 2.43
CA THR A 108 -9.80 1.11 1.48
C THR A 108 -8.79 2.00 2.19
N TYR A 109 -7.56 2.01 1.69
CA TYR A 109 -6.46 2.86 2.12
C TYR A 109 -6.22 3.91 1.04
N ARG A 110 -6.30 5.19 1.40
CA ARG A 110 -5.93 6.32 0.53
C ARG A 110 -4.67 6.95 1.11
N LEU A 111 -3.55 6.84 0.41
CA LEU A 111 -2.28 7.40 0.84
C LEU A 111 -1.91 8.58 -0.05
N THR A 112 -1.50 9.69 0.55
CA THR A 112 -0.70 10.72 -0.11
C THR A 112 0.71 10.67 0.47
N LEU A 113 1.69 10.46 -0.41
CA LEU A 113 3.09 10.24 -0.07
C LEU A 113 3.91 11.41 -0.61
N THR A 114 4.76 12.00 0.22
CA THR A 114 5.63 13.11 -0.18
C THR A 114 7.06 12.81 0.24
N GLY A 115 8.01 13.02 -0.67
CA GLY A 115 9.45 12.79 -0.44
C GLY A 115 10.24 12.96 -1.74
N GLY A 116 11.57 13.08 -1.69
CA GLY A 116 12.40 13.16 -2.89
C GLY A 116 12.15 14.37 -3.82
N GLY A 117 11.30 15.33 -3.43
CA GLY A 117 10.83 16.41 -4.30
C GLY A 117 9.58 16.09 -5.13
N GLU A 118 8.97 14.93 -4.91
CA GLU A 118 7.76 14.48 -5.59
C GLU A 118 6.63 14.15 -4.59
N GLN A 119 5.43 13.96 -5.14
CA GLN A 119 4.26 13.55 -4.37
C GLN A 119 3.42 12.60 -5.21
N HIS A 120 3.06 11.45 -4.63
CA HIS A 120 2.20 10.46 -5.26
C HIS A 120 0.97 10.15 -4.41
N ARG A 121 -0.13 9.77 -5.06
CA ARG A 121 -1.33 9.23 -4.42
C ARG A 121 -1.48 7.75 -4.73
N LEU A 122 -1.70 6.94 -3.71
CA LEU A 122 -1.94 5.51 -3.82
C LEU A 122 -3.29 5.18 -3.21
N ARG A 123 -4.18 4.53 -3.96
CA ARG A 123 -5.41 3.94 -3.42
C ARG A 123 -5.33 2.42 -3.52
N ALA A 124 -5.48 1.74 -2.39
CA ALA A 124 -5.43 0.29 -2.32
C ALA A 124 -6.53 -0.26 -1.41
N ILE A 125 -6.95 -1.50 -1.65
CA ILE A 125 -7.93 -2.22 -0.84
C ILE A 125 -7.29 -3.45 -0.23
N SER A 126 -7.66 -3.76 1.02
CA SER A 126 -7.39 -5.06 1.63
C SER A 126 -8.54 -6.02 1.34
N THR A 127 -8.28 -7.05 0.53
CA THR A 127 -9.29 -8.01 0.08
C THR A 127 -9.46 -9.21 1.02
N GLY A 128 -8.67 -9.28 2.10
CA GLY A 128 -8.72 -10.34 3.12
C GLY A 128 -7.54 -11.30 3.04
N GLY A 129 -7.26 -12.00 4.15
CA GLY A 129 -6.12 -12.95 4.21
C GLY A 129 -4.72 -12.32 4.10
N GLY A 130 -4.62 -10.99 4.13
CA GLY A 130 -3.39 -10.26 3.85
C GLY A 130 -3.19 -9.94 2.36
N MET A 131 -4.14 -10.28 1.49
CA MET A 131 -4.14 -9.88 0.09
C MET A 131 -4.54 -8.41 -0.07
N VAL A 132 -4.01 -7.79 -1.10
CA VAL A 132 -4.20 -6.37 -1.41
C VAL A 132 -4.44 -6.20 -2.90
N GLU A 133 -5.10 -5.12 -3.27
CA GLU A 133 -5.16 -4.66 -4.65
C GLU A 133 -4.96 -3.14 -4.64
N VAL A 134 -3.93 -2.65 -5.34
CA VAL A 134 -3.83 -1.24 -5.68
C VAL A 134 -4.79 -0.97 -6.82
N VAL A 135 -5.71 -0.04 -6.60
CA VAL A 135 -6.80 0.30 -7.53
C VAL A 135 -6.59 1.65 -8.22
N ALA A 136 -5.67 2.49 -7.71
CA ALA A 136 -5.24 3.69 -8.40
C ALA A 136 -3.85 4.17 -7.93
N VAL A 137 -3.10 4.75 -8.86
CA VAL A 137 -1.88 5.54 -8.61
C VAL A 137 -2.07 6.90 -9.29
N ASP A 138 -1.90 8.00 -8.57
CA ASP A 138 -2.11 9.38 -9.07
C ASP A 138 -3.43 9.56 -9.82
N ASP A 139 -4.50 9.01 -9.24
CA ASP A 139 -5.85 9.01 -9.80
C ASP A 139 -6.00 8.20 -11.11
N PHE A 140 -4.93 7.62 -11.64
CA PHE A 140 -4.96 6.67 -12.76
C PHE A 140 -5.39 5.28 -12.26
N PRO A 141 -6.47 4.69 -12.82
CA PRO A 141 -6.94 3.37 -12.43
C PRO A 141 -5.94 2.27 -12.79
N VAL A 142 -5.66 1.39 -11.84
CA VAL A 142 -4.82 0.20 -12.03
C VAL A 142 -5.45 -1.01 -11.32
N SER A 143 -4.92 -2.20 -11.55
CA SER A 143 -5.23 -3.41 -10.77
C SER A 143 -3.92 -4.15 -10.55
N ILE A 144 -3.31 -3.93 -9.38
CA ILE A 144 -2.00 -4.51 -9.02
C ILE A 144 -2.18 -5.26 -7.69
N ALA A 145 -1.98 -6.57 -7.70
CA ALA A 145 -2.11 -7.42 -6.51
C ALA A 145 -0.80 -7.59 -5.73
N GLY A 146 0.31 -7.02 -6.23
CA GLY A 146 1.64 -7.17 -5.64
C GLY A 146 2.26 -8.55 -5.85
N ASP A 147 1.81 -9.25 -6.89
CA ASP A 147 2.24 -10.59 -7.32
C ASP A 147 3.17 -10.58 -8.55
N TYR A 148 3.41 -9.40 -9.13
CA TYR A 148 4.36 -9.16 -10.23
C TYR A 148 5.20 -7.90 -9.99
N TYR A 149 6.31 -7.79 -10.73
CA TYR A 149 7.06 -6.54 -10.83
C TYR A 149 6.37 -5.62 -11.82
N GLU A 150 6.01 -4.42 -11.38
CA GLU A 150 5.35 -3.41 -12.20
C GLU A 150 6.31 -2.25 -12.49
N THR A 151 6.25 -1.71 -13.70
CA THR A 151 6.97 -0.48 -14.07
C THR A 151 5.96 0.60 -14.45
N LEU A 152 5.97 1.69 -13.70
CA LEU A 152 5.11 2.85 -13.94
C LEU A 152 5.91 3.94 -14.67
N LEU A 153 5.29 4.53 -15.69
CA LEU A 153 5.91 5.56 -16.53
C LEU A 153 5.04 6.81 -16.51
N TRP A 154 5.57 7.89 -15.94
CA TRP A 154 4.95 9.21 -16.02
C TRP A 154 5.48 9.96 -17.23
N MET A 155 4.58 10.45 -18.07
CA MET A 155 4.92 11.16 -19.30
C MET A 155 4.25 12.53 -19.31
N GLU A 156 4.99 13.59 -19.65
CA GLU A 156 4.45 14.95 -19.75
C GLU A 156 3.45 15.12 -20.89
N ARG A 157 3.54 14.28 -21.92
CA ARG A 157 2.66 14.29 -23.09
C ARG A 157 2.31 12.86 -23.49
N ASN A 158 1.11 12.71 -24.02
CA ASN A 158 0.71 11.48 -24.66
C ASN A 158 1.49 11.33 -25.99
N ASP A 159 2.43 10.39 -26.03
CA ASP A 159 3.28 10.09 -27.18
C ASP A 159 2.98 8.65 -27.68
N PRO A 160 2.15 8.50 -28.71
CA PRO A 160 1.78 7.19 -29.25
C PRO A 160 2.96 6.40 -29.81
N ASP A 161 4.00 7.09 -30.31
CA ASP A 161 5.17 6.44 -30.90
C ASP A 161 6.04 5.83 -29.79
N LEU A 162 6.15 6.50 -28.64
CA LEU A 162 6.80 5.94 -27.45
C LEU A 162 6.06 4.70 -26.95
N LEU A 163 4.73 4.75 -26.86
CA LEU A 163 3.91 3.59 -26.49
C LEU A 163 4.19 2.40 -27.42
N HIS A 164 4.16 2.62 -28.74
CA HIS A 164 4.44 1.57 -29.73
C HIS A 164 5.85 0.98 -29.57
N ARG A 165 6.86 1.82 -29.31
CA ARG A 165 8.24 1.37 -29.07
C ARG A 165 8.37 0.56 -27.79
N LEU A 166 7.70 0.98 -26.71
CA LEU A 166 7.71 0.26 -25.43
C LEU A 166 7.04 -1.12 -25.57
N SER A 167 5.92 -1.20 -26.30
CA SER A 167 5.26 -2.49 -26.60
C SER A 167 6.24 -3.48 -27.25
N GLY A 168 7.02 -3.02 -28.24
CA GLY A 168 7.99 -3.87 -28.93
C GLY A 168 9.17 -4.33 -28.07
N ILE A 169 9.47 -3.65 -26.95
CA ILE A 169 10.50 -4.08 -25.99
C ILE A 169 9.95 -5.12 -25.01
N LEU A 170 8.70 -4.98 -24.58
CA LEU A 170 8.06 -5.86 -23.60
C LEU A 170 7.62 -7.22 -24.20
N GLU A 171 7.43 -7.30 -25.52
CA GLU A 171 7.10 -8.53 -26.24
C GLU A 171 8.32 -9.39 -26.62
N ALA A 172 9.55 -8.91 -26.39
CA ALA A 172 10.80 -9.59 -26.75
C ALA A 172 11.42 -10.38 -25.58
#